data_AF-A0A662N0G2-F1
#
_entry.id   AF-A0A662N0G2-F1
#
_cell.length_a   1.000
_cell.length_b   1.000
_cell.length_c   1.000
_cell.angle_alpha   90.00
_cell.angle_beta   90.00
_cell.angle_gamma   90.00
#
_symmetry.space_group_name_H-M   'P 1'
#
loop_
_entity.id
_entity.type
_entity.pdbx_description
1 polymer ?
#
loop_
_entity_poly.entity_id
_entity_poly.type
_entity_poly.pdbx_seq_one_letter_code
_entity_poly.pdbx_strand_id
1 'polypeptide(L)'
;KKFLKGINAYGSEVYVRGFSGYLTELLIIKYGSFMSLLENIEFLGKSKILDLEGWLKRDPEIAYKTVERERESPLIVIDPVDPRRNVASALSWEKFGVFYFKAREFRESPRIEFFFPSKTKTGNYKALLRKKGTNLVTLLFPKPELVDDILLPQLERSAKGFEKSLRREGFEIFDLNWGYIEKAFIMLEVDRVERTKVLLKPGPEFLGERGLDFYAKNQKVWIRGKRLYSEKIVKESIVDVIEELLAKNQIALGKNLREPIKKVEILLNFVPPELEEEAYLFLSKEKWNIKD
;
A
#
# COMPACT_ATOMS: atom_id res chain seq x y z
N LYS A 1 -4.94 -14.08 -20.10
CA LYS A 1 -3.60 -13.49 -19.83
C LYS A 1 -3.46 -12.05 -20.36
N LYS A 2 -3.63 -11.76 -21.65
CA LYS A 2 -3.47 -10.39 -22.19
C LYS A 2 -4.40 -9.35 -21.54
N PHE A 3 -5.66 -9.69 -21.30
CA PHE A 3 -6.60 -8.87 -20.52
C PHE A 3 -6.03 -8.49 -19.14
N LEU A 4 -5.59 -9.49 -18.35
CA LEU A 4 -4.99 -9.28 -17.03
C LEU A 4 -3.75 -8.36 -17.10
N LYS A 5 -2.94 -8.45 -18.16
CA LYS A 5 -1.82 -7.52 -18.37
C LYS A 5 -2.30 -6.09 -18.66
N GLY A 6 -3.31 -5.94 -19.51
CA GLY A 6 -3.86 -4.63 -19.86
C GLY A 6 -4.48 -3.89 -18.67
N ILE A 7 -5.09 -4.62 -17.73
CA ILE A 7 -5.64 -4.05 -16.48
C ILE A 7 -4.63 -4.05 -15.32
N ASN A 8 -3.35 -4.32 -15.57
CA ASN A 8 -2.30 -4.36 -14.56
C ASN A 8 -2.56 -5.33 -13.37
N ALA A 9 -3.12 -6.50 -13.66
CA ALA A 9 -3.43 -7.56 -12.69
C ALA A 9 -2.69 -8.88 -12.94
N TYR A 10 -1.77 -8.95 -13.90
CA TYR A 10 -1.03 -10.17 -14.24
C TYR A 10 0.35 -10.21 -13.60
N GLY A 11 0.74 -11.36 -13.02
CA GLY A 11 2.03 -11.59 -12.39
C GLY A 11 1.90 -11.98 -10.93
N SER A 12 2.68 -12.96 -10.47
CA SER A 12 2.67 -13.45 -9.07
C SER A 12 3.90 -13.03 -8.28
N GLU A 13 4.71 -12.14 -8.83
CA GLU A 13 5.85 -11.53 -8.16
C GLU A 13 5.37 -10.82 -6.89
N VAL A 14 6.21 -10.81 -5.85
CA VAL A 14 5.86 -10.34 -4.49
C VAL A 14 5.35 -8.89 -4.48
N TYR A 15 5.79 -8.07 -5.45
CA TYR A 15 5.41 -6.68 -5.60
C TYR A 15 4.21 -6.47 -6.54
N VAL A 16 3.89 -7.43 -7.42
CA VAL A 16 2.72 -7.36 -8.31
C VAL A 16 1.47 -7.87 -7.60
N ARG A 17 1.60 -9.02 -6.90
CA ARG A 17 0.51 -9.69 -6.17
C ARG A 17 -0.75 -9.95 -7.00
N GLY A 18 -0.58 -10.28 -8.28
CA GLY A 18 -1.65 -10.49 -9.24
C GLY A 18 -1.91 -11.96 -9.57
N PHE A 19 -2.52 -12.18 -10.73
CA PHE A 19 -2.86 -13.50 -11.25
C PHE A 19 -1.64 -14.15 -11.90
N SER A 20 -1.23 -15.31 -11.37
CA SER A 20 -0.16 -16.12 -11.98
C SER A 20 -0.60 -16.73 -13.31
N GLY A 21 0.38 -17.15 -14.12
CA GLY A 21 0.10 -17.88 -15.36
C GLY A 21 -0.68 -19.17 -15.10
N TYR A 22 -0.26 -19.93 -14.09
CA TYR A 22 -0.90 -21.18 -13.68
C TYR A 22 -2.32 -20.96 -13.14
N LEU A 23 -2.52 -19.96 -12.28
CA LEU A 23 -3.85 -19.57 -11.80
C LEU A 23 -4.78 -19.24 -12.98
N THR A 24 -4.28 -18.48 -13.95
CA THR A 24 -5.07 -18.11 -15.14
C THR A 24 -5.51 -19.34 -15.91
N GLU A 25 -4.66 -20.36 -16.05
CA GLU A 25 -4.99 -21.60 -16.76
C GLU A 25 -6.03 -22.41 -16.00
N LEU A 26 -5.90 -22.57 -14.68
CA LEU A 26 -6.89 -23.28 -13.86
C LEU A 26 -8.28 -22.63 -13.89
N LEU A 27 -8.33 -21.29 -13.91
CA LEU A 27 -9.60 -20.57 -14.09
C LEU A 27 -10.22 -20.88 -15.45
N ILE A 28 -9.43 -20.92 -16.53
CA ILE A 28 -9.96 -21.28 -17.85
C ILE A 28 -10.38 -22.75 -17.90
N ILE A 29 -9.66 -23.67 -17.25
CA ILE A 29 -10.08 -25.08 -17.14
C ILE A 29 -11.43 -25.19 -16.43
N LYS A 30 -11.65 -24.43 -15.34
CA LYS A 30 -12.92 -24.44 -14.60
C LYS A 30 -14.10 -23.97 -15.46
N TYR A 31 -13.92 -22.84 -16.15
CA TYR A 31 -15.02 -22.13 -16.80
C TYR A 31 -15.11 -22.40 -18.31
N GLY A 32 -14.13 -23.07 -18.90
CA GLY A 32 -14.09 -23.48 -20.32
C GLY A 32 -13.64 -22.39 -21.29
N SER A 33 -13.90 -21.11 -21.01
CA SER A 33 -13.47 -20.00 -21.88
C SER A 33 -13.28 -18.70 -21.10
N PHE A 34 -12.61 -17.73 -21.74
CA PHE A 34 -12.47 -16.38 -21.18
C PHE A 34 -13.83 -15.71 -20.95
N MET A 35 -14.74 -15.77 -21.93
CA MET A 35 -16.06 -15.17 -21.81
C MET A 35 -16.88 -15.82 -20.68
N SER A 36 -16.86 -17.15 -20.59
CA SER A 36 -17.55 -17.88 -19.52
C SER A 36 -16.99 -17.55 -18.13
N LEU A 37 -15.67 -17.37 -17.99
CA LEU A 37 -15.08 -16.89 -16.74
C LEU A 37 -15.64 -15.52 -16.35
N LEU A 38 -15.72 -14.57 -17.28
CA LEU A 38 -16.29 -13.25 -16.99
C LEU A 38 -17.79 -13.32 -16.69
N GLU A 39 -18.51 -14.23 -17.35
CA GLU A 39 -19.93 -14.49 -17.09
C GLU A 39 -20.19 -14.92 -15.64
N ASN A 40 -19.25 -15.67 -15.08
CA ASN A 40 -19.31 -16.25 -13.74
C ASN A 40 -18.50 -15.46 -12.68
N ILE A 41 -18.10 -14.22 -12.96
CA ILE A 41 -17.25 -13.43 -12.06
C ILE A 41 -17.87 -13.20 -10.68
N GLU A 42 -19.20 -13.03 -10.61
CA GLU A 42 -19.94 -12.89 -9.36
C GLU A 42 -19.88 -14.15 -8.51
N PHE A 43 -20.01 -15.32 -9.16
CA PHE A 43 -19.92 -16.60 -8.48
C PHE A 43 -18.51 -16.85 -7.98
N LEU A 44 -17.48 -16.52 -8.77
CA LEU A 44 -16.08 -16.62 -8.37
C LEU A 44 -15.81 -15.81 -7.09
N GLY A 45 -16.29 -14.57 -7.04
CA GLY A 45 -16.14 -13.71 -5.85
C GLY A 45 -16.88 -14.20 -4.60
N LYS A 46 -18.05 -14.84 -4.77
CA LYS A 46 -18.84 -15.36 -3.64
C LYS A 46 -18.34 -16.72 -3.12
N SER A 47 -18.04 -17.65 -4.03
CA SER A 47 -17.58 -19.00 -3.66
C SER A 47 -16.22 -18.94 -2.98
N LYS A 48 -15.33 -18.05 -3.46
CA LYS A 48 -13.90 -17.91 -3.09
C LYS A 48 -13.04 -19.17 -3.26
N ILE A 49 -13.62 -20.36 -3.16
CA ILE A 49 -12.92 -21.64 -3.19
C ILE A 49 -13.18 -22.31 -4.53
N LEU A 50 -12.10 -22.79 -5.15
CA LEU A 50 -12.11 -23.55 -6.40
C LEU A 50 -11.29 -24.82 -6.20
N ASP A 51 -11.95 -25.95 -6.34
CA ASP A 51 -11.38 -27.28 -6.17
C ASP A 51 -11.75 -28.11 -7.41
N LEU A 52 -10.76 -28.32 -8.30
CA LEU A 52 -10.96 -28.99 -9.58
C LEU A 52 -10.93 -30.52 -9.44
N GLU A 53 -10.16 -31.03 -8.49
CA GLU A 53 -9.92 -32.46 -8.28
C GLU A 53 -10.81 -33.07 -7.18
N GLY A 54 -11.62 -32.25 -6.51
CA GLY A 54 -12.51 -32.67 -5.44
C GLY A 54 -11.76 -33.07 -4.18
N TRP A 55 -10.63 -32.42 -3.90
CA TRP A 55 -9.83 -32.64 -2.69
C TRP A 55 -10.63 -32.46 -1.41
N LEU A 56 -11.59 -31.53 -1.36
CA LEU A 56 -12.47 -31.35 -0.21
C LEU A 56 -13.33 -32.59 0.12
N LYS A 57 -13.49 -33.51 -0.85
CA LYS A 57 -14.16 -34.80 -0.64
C LYS A 57 -13.17 -35.96 -0.51
N ARG A 58 -12.10 -35.95 -1.31
CA ARG A 58 -11.11 -37.04 -1.39
C ARG A 58 -10.15 -37.06 -0.20
N ASP A 59 -9.71 -35.88 0.23
CA ASP A 59 -8.80 -35.66 1.36
C ASP A 59 -9.21 -34.39 2.12
N PRO A 60 -10.36 -34.43 2.83
CA PRO A 60 -10.93 -33.26 3.48
C PRO A 60 -9.99 -32.67 4.53
N GLU A 61 -9.25 -33.50 5.27
CA GLU A 61 -8.40 -33.01 6.36
C GLU A 61 -7.31 -32.07 5.84
N ILE A 62 -6.63 -32.45 4.75
CA ILE A 62 -5.58 -31.61 4.17
C ILE A 62 -6.17 -30.39 3.46
N ALA A 63 -7.22 -30.59 2.68
CA ALA A 63 -7.86 -29.52 1.91
C ALA A 63 -8.43 -28.42 2.82
N TYR A 64 -9.15 -28.78 3.89
CA TYR A 64 -9.69 -27.80 4.83
C TYR A 64 -8.60 -27.08 5.61
N LYS A 65 -7.47 -27.73 5.93
CA LYS A 65 -6.31 -27.03 6.52
C LYS A 65 -5.78 -25.91 5.61
N THR A 66 -5.72 -26.15 4.29
CA THR A 66 -5.35 -25.12 3.31
C THR A 66 -6.39 -24.00 3.26
N VAL A 67 -7.68 -24.34 3.21
CA VAL A 67 -8.76 -23.35 3.18
C VAL A 67 -8.73 -22.46 4.41
N GLU A 68 -8.60 -23.03 5.61
CA GLU A 68 -8.56 -22.26 6.86
C GLU A 68 -7.33 -21.36 6.94
N ARG A 69 -6.16 -21.86 6.54
CA ARG A 69 -4.92 -21.07 6.50
C ARG A 69 -5.02 -19.86 5.57
N GLU A 70 -5.77 -20.00 4.49
CA GLU A 70 -5.87 -19.02 3.40
C GLU A 70 -7.21 -18.26 3.42
N ARG A 71 -7.97 -18.32 4.52
CA ARG A 71 -9.34 -17.78 4.60
C ARG A 71 -9.47 -16.29 4.30
N GLU A 72 -8.40 -15.53 4.55
CA GLU A 72 -8.32 -14.09 4.29
C GLU A 72 -7.91 -13.76 2.84
N SER A 73 -7.52 -14.76 2.05
CA SER A 73 -7.14 -14.59 0.64
C SER A 73 -8.39 -14.28 -0.20
N PRO A 74 -8.25 -13.48 -1.28
CA PRO A 74 -9.39 -13.14 -2.15
C PRO A 74 -9.94 -14.36 -2.89
N LEU A 75 -9.08 -15.33 -3.17
CA LEU A 75 -9.40 -16.56 -3.87
C LEU A 75 -8.52 -17.70 -3.32
N ILE A 76 -9.13 -18.86 -3.13
CA ILE A 76 -8.48 -20.10 -2.70
C ILE A 76 -8.67 -21.12 -3.83
N VAL A 77 -7.62 -21.33 -4.61
CA VAL A 77 -7.62 -22.35 -5.67
C VAL A 77 -6.76 -23.49 -5.19
N ILE A 78 -7.38 -24.60 -4.79
CA ILE A 78 -6.66 -25.80 -4.34
C ILE A 78 -5.94 -26.38 -5.55
N ASP A 79 -4.61 -26.55 -5.45
CA ASP A 79 -3.80 -27.07 -6.54
C ASP A 79 -4.27 -28.49 -6.92
N PRO A 80 -4.62 -28.77 -8.20
CA PRO A 80 -4.94 -30.11 -8.66
C PRO A 80 -3.90 -31.17 -8.29
N VAL A 81 -2.62 -30.79 -8.15
CA VAL A 81 -1.52 -31.73 -7.89
C VAL A 81 -1.16 -31.82 -6.39
N ASP A 82 -1.55 -30.83 -5.58
CA ASP A 82 -1.23 -30.82 -4.13
C ASP A 82 -2.30 -30.07 -3.30
N PRO A 83 -3.13 -30.78 -2.49
CA PRO A 83 -4.17 -30.14 -1.69
C PRO A 83 -3.63 -29.23 -0.58
N ARG A 84 -2.31 -29.24 -0.30
CA ARG A 84 -1.67 -28.36 0.68
C ARG A 84 -1.43 -26.94 0.14
N ARG A 85 -1.63 -26.71 -1.15
CA ARG A 85 -1.25 -25.48 -1.85
C ARG A 85 -2.47 -24.70 -2.34
N ASN A 86 -2.50 -23.42 -2.02
CA ASN A 86 -3.35 -22.44 -2.70
C ASN A 86 -2.58 -21.83 -3.87
N VAL A 87 -3.03 -22.06 -5.10
CA VAL A 87 -2.42 -21.52 -6.33
C VAL A 87 -2.55 -20.00 -6.42
N ALA A 88 -3.55 -19.42 -5.74
CA ALA A 88 -3.81 -17.99 -5.69
C ALA A 88 -3.21 -17.30 -4.43
N SER A 89 -2.29 -17.93 -3.69
CA SER A 89 -1.74 -17.37 -2.44
C SER A 89 -1.03 -16.02 -2.61
N ALA A 90 -0.52 -15.72 -3.80
CA ALA A 90 0.11 -14.44 -4.12
C ALA A 90 -0.90 -13.35 -4.53
N LEU A 91 -2.16 -13.69 -4.82
CA LEU A 91 -3.16 -12.75 -5.32
C LEU A 91 -3.66 -11.85 -4.19
N SER A 92 -3.55 -10.53 -4.35
CA SER A 92 -4.07 -9.56 -3.39
C SER A 92 -5.53 -9.20 -3.64
N TRP A 93 -6.19 -8.67 -2.61
CA TRP A 93 -7.55 -8.14 -2.70
C TRP A 93 -7.67 -7.00 -3.72
N GLU A 94 -6.66 -6.14 -3.80
CA GLU A 94 -6.62 -5.02 -4.74
C GLU A 94 -6.61 -5.54 -6.19
N LYS A 95 -5.74 -6.51 -6.51
CA LYS A 95 -5.67 -7.08 -7.86
C LYS A 95 -6.91 -7.90 -8.22
N PHE A 96 -7.47 -8.64 -7.26
CA PHE A 96 -8.74 -9.32 -7.46
C PHE A 96 -9.91 -8.35 -7.69
N GLY A 97 -9.98 -7.25 -6.93
CA GLY A 97 -10.98 -6.21 -7.08
C GLY A 97 -10.89 -5.49 -8.44
N VAL A 98 -9.67 -5.13 -8.87
CA VAL A 98 -9.43 -4.58 -10.21
C VAL A 98 -9.92 -5.54 -11.29
N PHE A 99 -9.59 -6.84 -11.18
CA PHE A 99 -10.10 -7.85 -12.10
C PHE A 99 -11.62 -7.93 -12.09
N TYR A 100 -12.26 -7.97 -10.92
CA TYR A 100 -13.71 -8.06 -10.78
C TYR A 100 -14.42 -6.89 -11.47
N PHE A 101 -14.04 -5.65 -11.19
CA PHE A 101 -14.70 -4.47 -11.79
C PHE A 101 -14.40 -4.34 -13.28
N LYS A 102 -13.14 -4.52 -13.71
CA LYS A 102 -12.79 -4.43 -15.13
C LYS A 102 -13.39 -5.58 -15.95
N ALA A 103 -13.56 -6.76 -15.37
CA ALA A 103 -14.31 -7.87 -15.98
C ALA A 103 -15.78 -7.50 -16.23
N ARG A 104 -16.44 -6.88 -15.24
CA ARG A 104 -17.83 -6.41 -15.37
C ARG A 104 -17.95 -5.31 -16.41
N GLU A 105 -17.08 -4.31 -16.34
CA GLU A 105 -17.05 -3.20 -17.30
C GLU A 105 -16.83 -3.70 -18.73
N PHE A 106 -15.88 -4.62 -18.93
CA PHE A 106 -15.64 -5.22 -20.24
C PHE A 106 -16.86 -5.98 -20.78
N ARG A 107 -17.65 -6.63 -19.91
CA ARG A 107 -18.88 -7.30 -20.33
C ARG A 107 -19.98 -6.34 -20.77
N GLU A 108 -20.09 -5.20 -20.08
CA GLU A 108 -21.10 -4.18 -20.38
C GLU A 108 -20.71 -3.35 -21.61
N SER A 109 -19.43 -3.00 -21.74
CA SER A 109 -18.89 -2.21 -22.84
C SER A 109 -17.51 -2.76 -23.26
N PRO A 110 -17.47 -3.77 -24.15
CA PRO A 110 -16.21 -4.35 -24.60
C PRO A 110 -15.38 -3.35 -25.40
N ARG A 111 -14.11 -3.17 -25.03
CA ARG A 111 -13.16 -2.29 -25.73
C ARG A 111 -11.76 -2.91 -25.83
N ILE A 112 -10.99 -2.50 -26.83
CA ILE A 112 -9.65 -3.07 -27.09
C ILE A 112 -8.63 -2.64 -26.04
N GLU A 113 -8.87 -1.50 -25.39
CA GLU A 113 -8.03 -0.85 -24.39
C GLU A 113 -7.85 -1.69 -23.13
N PHE A 114 -8.81 -2.56 -22.79
CA PHE A 114 -8.66 -3.53 -21.70
C PHE A 114 -7.53 -4.55 -21.95
N PHE A 115 -7.14 -4.75 -23.21
CA PHE A 115 -6.04 -5.60 -23.61
C PHE A 115 -4.79 -4.79 -23.98
N PHE A 116 -4.99 -3.59 -24.50
CA PHE A 116 -3.97 -2.69 -25.00
C PHE A 116 -4.23 -1.27 -24.49
N PRO A 117 -3.96 -1.00 -23.21
CA PRO A 117 -4.27 0.29 -22.61
C PRO A 117 -3.53 1.41 -23.34
N SER A 118 -4.21 2.53 -23.56
CA SER A 118 -3.58 3.77 -24.02
C SER A 118 -2.59 4.27 -22.96
N LYS A 119 -1.65 5.13 -23.35
CA LYS A 119 -0.79 5.81 -22.37
C LYS A 119 -1.66 6.48 -21.30
N THR A 120 -1.29 6.30 -20.04
CA THR A 120 -2.02 6.89 -18.92
C THR A 120 -2.00 8.41 -19.07
N LYS A 121 -3.13 9.06 -18.77
CA LYS A 121 -3.21 10.52 -18.81
C LYS A 121 -2.20 11.08 -17.81
N THR A 122 -1.31 11.93 -18.30
CA THR A 122 -0.36 12.68 -17.48
C THR A 122 -0.81 14.13 -17.39
N GLY A 123 -0.26 14.87 -16.44
CA GLY A 123 -0.60 16.28 -16.27
C GLY A 123 0.28 16.95 -15.24
N ASN A 124 -0.14 18.13 -14.81
CA ASN A 124 0.65 18.93 -13.87
C ASN A 124 0.34 18.54 -12.42
N TYR A 125 1.25 17.80 -11.79
CA TYR A 125 1.10 17.36 -10.40
C TYR A 125 1.03 18.53 -9.40
N LYS A 126 1.70 19.66 -9.67
CA LYS A 126 1.64 20.86 -8.82
C LYS A 126 0.25 21.49 -8.85
N ALA A 127 -0.43 21.48 -10.00
CA ALA A 127 -1.81 21.94 -10.10
C ALA A 127 -2.76 21.03 -9.31
N LEU A 128 -2.53 19.72 -9.30
CA LEU A 128 -3.29 18.78 -8.48
C LEU A 128 -3.12 19.03 -6.98
N LEU A 129 -1.88 19.23 -6.50
CA LEU A 129 -1.62 19.57 -5.09
C LEU A 129 -2.39 20.82 -4.67
N ARG A 130 -2.34 21.89 -5.48
CA ARG A 130 -3.09 23.13 -5.21
C ARG A 130 -4.60 22.90 -5.20
N LYS A 131 -5.12 22.09 -6.13
CA LYS A 131 -6.55 21.77 -6.21
C LYS A 131 -7.03 20.96 -5.00
N LYS A 132 -6.21 20.02 -4.54
CA LYS A 132 -6.53 19.16 -3.38
C LYS A 132 -6.31 19.86 -2.03
N GLY A 133 -5.39 20.82 -1.97
CA GLY A 133 -4.92 21.39 -0.72
C GLY A 133 -4.04 20.42 0.09
N THR A 134 -3.51 19.37 -0.55
CA THR A 134 -2.59 18.40 0.05
C THR A 134 -1.14 18.74 -0.29
N ASN A 135 -0.20 18.09 0.39
CA ASN A 135 1.23 18.26 0.17
C ASN A 135 1.87 16.95 -0.24
N LEU A 136 3.00 17.04 -0.95
CA LEU A 136 3.81 15.89 -1.35
C LEU A 136 5.16 15.97 -0.62
N VAL A 137 5.53 14.91 0.09
CA VAL A 137 6.89 14.71 0.58
C VAL A 137 7.53 13.60 -0.23
N THR A 138 8.70 13.88 -0.82
CA THR A 138 9.46 12.90 -1.61
C THR A 138 10.82 12.68 -0.98
N LEU A 139 11.11 11.43 -0.64
CA LEU A 139 12.40 10.96 -0.16
C LEU A 139 13.15 10.35 -1.34
N LEU A 140 14.33 10.85 -1.67
CA LEU A 140 15.19 10.32 -2.73
C LEU A 140 16.51 9.83 -2.14
N PHE A 141 16.95 8.64 -2.54
CA PHE A 141 18.21 8.08 -2.08
C PHE A 141 18.81 7.15 -3.14
N PRO A 142 20.13 6.86 -3.07
CA PRO A 142 20.76 5.94 -4.02
C PRO A 142 20.03 4.60 -4.09
N LYS A 143 19.76 4.12 -5.30
CA LYS A 143 19.20 2.78 -5.51
C LYS A 143 20.27 1.74 -5.13
N PRO A 144 20.00 0.80 -4.20
CA PRO A 144 20.91 -0.31 -3.97
C PRO A 144 20.88 -1.30 -5.14
N GLU A 145 22.01 -1.93 -5.44
CA GLU A 145 22.13 -2.96 -6.48
C GLU A 145 21.46 -4.26 -6.04
N LEU A 146 20.14 -4.34 -6.21
CA LEU A 146 19.30 -5.47 -5.84
C LEU A 146 18.30 -5.75 -6.95
N VAL A 147 17.91 -7.02 -7.09
CA VAL A 147 16.80 -7.42 -7.95
C VAL A 147 15.46 -6.96 -7.37
N ASP A 148 14.47 -6.74 -8.22
CA ASP A 148 13.17 -6.15 -7.86
C ASP A 148 12.42 -6.93 -6.78
N ASP A 149 12.50 -8.26 -6.82
CA ASP A 149 11.91 -9.15 -5.82
C ASP A 149 12.45 -8.94 -4.40
N ILE A 150 13.63 -8.32 -4.27
CA ILE A 150 14.24 -7.96 -2.99
C ILE A 150 14.05 -6.46 -2.71
N LEU A 151 14.19 -5.62 -3.73
CA LEU A 151 14.17 -4.16 -3.58
C LEU A 151 12.76 -3.60 -3.34
N LEU A 152 11.79 -3.94 -4.19
CA LEU A 152 10.45 -3.38 -4.12
C LEU A 152 9.72 -3.70 -2.80
N PRO A 153 9.81 -4.93 -2.24
CA PRO A 153 9.25 -5.21 -0.92
C PRO A 153 9.93 -4.43 0.22
N GLN A 154 11.23 -4.14 0.09
CA GLN A 154 11.95 -3.33 1.07
C GLN A 154 11.56 -1.85 0.99
N LEU A 155 11.32 -1.33 -0.21
CA LEU A 155 10.77 0.01 -0.43
C LEU A 155 9.36 0.12 0.15
N GLU A 156 8.48 -0.84 -0.13
CA GLU A 156 7.12 -0.90 0.45
C GLU A 156 7.18 -0.89 1.98
N ARG A 157 8.01 -1.78 2.57
CA ARG A 157 8.18 -1.85 4.03
C ARG A 157 8.65 -0.52 4.61
N SER A 158 9.58 0.14 3.93
CA SER A 158 10.13 1.41 4.39
C SER A 158 9.10 2.54 4.28
N ALA A 159 8.35 2.61 3.18
CA ALA A 159 7.26 3.56 2.99
C ALA A 159 6.19 3.42 4.09
N LYS A 160 5.77 2.19 4.40
CA LYS A 160 4.88 1.88 5.53
C LYS A 160 5.50 2.24 6.89
N GLY A 161 6.82 2.09 7.01
CA GLY A 161 7.59 2.53 8.17
C GLY A 161 7.50 4.05 8.38
N PHE A 162 7.71 4.83 7.33
CA PHE A 162 7.55 6.30 7.35
C PHE A 162 6.12 6.69 7.69
N GLU A 163 5.14 6.08 7.03
CA GLU A 163 3.72 6.34 7.29
C GLU A 163 3.39 6.17 8.78
N LYS A 164 3.72 5.01 9.34
CA LYS A 164 3.43 4.70 10.75
C LYS A 164 4.11 5.67 11.71
N SER A 165 5.38 6.01 11.46
CA SER A 165 6.14 6.90 12.33
C SER A 165 5.66 8.35 12.25
N LEU A 166 5.33 8.85 11.05
CA LEU A 166 4.78 10.20 10.86
C LEU A 166 3.35 10.34 11.40
N ARG A 167 2.50 9.31 11.23
CA ARG A 167 1.17 9.26 11.88
C ARG A 167 1.27 9.33 13.39
N ARG A 168 2.26 8.64 14.00
CA ARG A 168 2.50 8.71 15.45
C ARG A 168 2.94 10.11 15.90
N GLU A 169 3.64 10.83 15.04
CA GLU A 169 3.96 12.23 15.29
C GLU A 169 2.76 13.16 15.06
N GLY A 170 1.65 12.69 14.45
CA GLY A 170 0.42 13.47 14.29
C GLY A 170 0.26 14.12 12.91
N PHE A 171 1.02 13.68 11.91
CA PHE A 171 0.76 14.01 10.51
C PHE A 171 -0.26 13.03 9.93
N GLU A 172 -1.18 13.52 9.11
CA GLU A 172 -2.08 12.65 8.37
C GLU A 172 -1.45 12.32 7.02
N ILE A 173 -1.33 11.02 6.74
CA ILE A 173 -0.83 10.51 5.47
C ILE A 173 -2.03 10.00 4.67
N PHE A 174 -2.27 10.57 3.50
CA PHE A 174 -3.38 10.14 2.64
C PHE A 174 -3.02 8.89 1.85
N ASP A 175 -1.81 8.83 1.32
CA ASP A 175 -1.36 7.68 0.53
C ASP A 175 0.17 7.62 0.39
N LEU A 176 0.65 6.50 -0.14
CA LEU A 176 2.06 6.19 -0.35
C LEU A 176 2.33 5.79 -1.79
N ASN A 177 3.51 6.15 -2.29
CA ASN A 177 4.07 5.54 -3.49
C ASN A 177 5.57 5.31 -3.32
N TRP A 178 6.11 4.30 -3.99
CA TRP A 178 7.52 3.95 -3.88
C TRP A 178 7.98 3.26 -5.15
N GLY A 179 9.27 3.36 -5.43
CA GLY A 179 9.86 2.76 -6.62
C GLY A 179 11.27 3.26 -6.86
N TYR A 180 11.73 3.10 -8.10
CA TYR A 180 12.98 3.68 -8.54
C TYR A 180 12.90 4.00 -10.04
N ILE A 181 13.69 4.98 -10.48
CA ILE A 181 14.04 5.20 -11.89
C ILE A 181 15.55 5.13 -11.99
N GLU A 182 16.23 6.23 -11.64
CA GLU A 182 17.68 6.27 -11.41
C GLU A 182 17.99 6.14 -9.92
N LYS A 183 17.34 6.96 -9.10
CA LYS A 183 17.32 6.88 -7.64
C LYS A 183 16.10 6.11 -7.17
N ALA A 184 16.20 5.52 -5.98
CA ALA A 184 15.04 5.00 -5.27
C ALA A 184 14.27 6.15 -4.63
N PHE A 185 12.94 6.04 -4.60
CA PHE A 185 12.06 7.06 -4.04
C PHE A 185 10.99 6.48 -3.11
N ILE A 186 10.56 7.31 -2.16
CA ILE A 186 9.32 7.13 -1.38
C ILE A 186 8.57 8.47 -1.42
N MET A 187 7.34 8.45 -1.88
CA MET A 187 6.42 9.59 -1.93
C MET A 187 5.32 9.41 -0.89
N LEU A 188 5.01 10.48 -0.17
CA LEU A 188 3.97 10.58 0.84
C LEU A 188 3.04 11.74 0.46
N GLU A 189 1.76 11.47 0.25
CA GLU A 189 0.76 12.54 0.17
C GLU A 189 0.29 12.85 1.59
N VAL A 190 0.49 14.08 2.07
CA VAL A 190 0.29 14.47 3.48
C VAL A 190 -0.63 15.68 3.62
N ASP A 191 -1.26 15.82 4.78
CA ASP A 191 -2.11 16.97 5.10
C ASP A 191 -1.33 18.28 5.22
N ARG A 192 -0.18 18.25 5.88
CA ARG A 192 0.64 19.44 6.15
C ARG A 192 2.13 19.13 6.15
N VAL A 193 2.93 20.13 5.79
CA VAL A 193 4.40 20.09 5.91
C VAL A 193 4.93 20.84 7.12
N GLU A 194 4.09 21.69 7.70
CA GLU A 194 4.37 22.45 8.92
C GLU A 194 3.21 22.30 9.92
N ARG A 195 3.55 22.34 11.20
CA ARG A 195 2.60 22.34 12.31
C ARG A 195 3.04 23.34 13.37
N THR A 196 2.13 23.66 14.28
CA THR A 196 2.45 24.50 15.44
C THR A 196 3.55 23.87 16.30
N LYS A 197 4.49 24.70 16.76
CA LYS A 197 5.58 24.29 17.67
C LYS A 197 5.12 23.71 19.01
N VAL A 198 3.86 23.95 19.38
CA VAL A 198 3.28 23.52 20.63
C VAL A 198 2.14 22.55 20.35
N LEU A 199 2.20 21.38 20.97
CA LEU A 199 1.09 20.43 21.04
C LEU A 199 0.56 20.33 22.46
N LEU A 200 -0.76 20.17 22.57
CA LEU A 200 -1.40 19.83 23.83
C LEU A 200 -1.16 18.37 24.16
N LYS A 201 -0.55 18.09 25.31
CA LYS A 201 -0.34 16.73 25.81
C LYS A 201 -1.33 16.43 26.92
N PRO A 202 -2.35 15.56 26.69
CA PRO A 202 -3.21 15.11 27.76
C PRO A 202 -2.42 14.21 28.72
N GLY A 203 -2.51 14.51 30.00
CA GLY A 203 -1.94 13.74 31.11
C GLY A 203 -2.93 12.76 31.73
N PRO A 204 -2.54 12.09 32.82
CA PRO A 204 -3.44 11.27 33.63
C PRO A 204 -4.43 12.15 34.42
N GLU A 205 -5.32 11.51 35.17
CA GLU A 205 -6.06 12.24 36.20
C GLU A 205 -5.12 12.76 37.29
N PHE A 206 -5.49 13.87 37.94
CA PHE A 206 -4.60 14.54 38.90
C PHE A 206 -4.40 13.77 40.20
N LEU A 207 -5.33 12.86 40.54
CA LEU A 207 -5.26 12.02 41.73
C LEU A 207 -4.33 10.82 41.52
N GLY A 208 -3.50 10.54 42.53
CA GLY A 208 -2.58 9.40 42.54
C GLY A 208 -1.19 9.72 42.01
N GLU A 209 -0.27 8.77 42.16
CA GLU A 209 1.17 8.94 41.88
C GLU A 209 1.44 9.39 40.44
N ARG A 210 0.70 8.86 39.46
CA ARG A 210 0.86 9.25 38.06
C ARG A 210 0.56 10.73 37.81
N GLY A 211 -0.39 11.31 38.55
CA GLY A 211 -0.71 12.73 38.48
C GLY A 211 0.42 13.59 39.02
N LEU A 212 0.97 13.21 40.18
CA LEU A 212 2.12 13.86 40.81
C LEU A 212 3.37 13.78 39.92
N ASP A 213 3.65 12.60 39.36
CA ASP A 213 4.76 12.40 38.41
C ASP A 213 4.63 13.28 37.17
N PHE A 214 3.42 13.37 36.61
CA PHE A 214 3.18 14.21 35.45
C PHE A 214 3.37 15.68 35.81
N TYR A 215 2.87 16.12 36.96
CA TYR A 215 3.06 17.49 37.44
C TYR A 215 4.54 17.83 37.60
N ALA A 216 5.32 16.97 38.24
CA ALA A 216 6.75 17.18 38.47
C ALA A 216 7.58 17.21 37.18
N LYS A 217 7.22 16.43 36.16
CA LYS A 217 7.98 16.30 34.91
C LYS A 217 7.78 17.44 33.91
N ASN A 218 6.72 18.24 34.04
CA ASN A 218 6.35 19.23 33.02
C ASN A 218 6.44 20.64 33.60
N GLN A 219 7.07 21.56 32.86
CA GLN A 219 7.24 22.95 33.32
C GLN A 219 5.93 23.73 33.45
N LYS A 220 4.94 23.44 32.60
CA LYS A 220 3.63 24.09 32.59
C LYS A 220 2.55 23.03 32.59
N VAL A 221 1.69 23.06 33.61
CA VAL A 221 0.61 22.09 33.80
C VAL A 221 -0.66 22.81 34.21
N TRP A 222 -1.80 22.41 33.64
CA TRP A 222 -3.13 22.88 34.05
C TRP A 222 -4.13 21.73 34.04
N ILE A 223 -5.32 21.97 34.60
CA ILE A 223 -6.35 20.95 34.78
C ILE A 223 -7.60 21.33 33.97
N ARG A 224 -8.22 20.34 33.31
CA ARG A 224 -9.60 20.45 32.80
C ARG A 224 -10.39 19.24 33.30
N GLY A 225 -11.42 19.48 34.11
CA GLY A 225 -12.12 18.40 34.83
C GLY A 225 -11.18 17.70 35.80
N LYS A 226 -11.04 16.36 35.68
CA LYS A 226 -10.10 15.57 36.50
C LYS A 226 -8.73 15.38 35.86
N ARG A 227 -8.50 15.86 34.63
CA ARG A 227 -7.31 15.51 33.84
C ARG A 227 -6.28 16.64 33.80
N LEU A 228 -5.01 16.28 33.94
CA LEU A 228 -3.87 17.18 33.75
C LEU A 228 -3.56 17.36 32.27
N TYR A 229 -3.01 18.51 31.91
CA TYR A 229 -2.57 18.86 30.56
C TYR A 229 -1.24 19.60 30.64
N SER A 230 -0.37 19.41 29.65
CA SER A 230 0.84 20.21 29.48
C SER A 230 1.05 20.61 28.02
N GLU A 231 1.91 21.59 27.81
CA GLU A 231 2.43 21.93 26.48
C GLU A 231 3.65 21.05 26.18
N LYS A 232 3.67 20.42 25.02
CA LYS A 232 4.85 19.73 24.47
C LYS A 232 5.39 20.55 23.31
N ILE A 233 6.64 21.00 23.43
CA ILE A 233 7.37 21.61 22.32
C ILE A 233 7.74 20.50 21.33
N VAL A 234 7.40 20.70 20.06
CA VAL A 234 7.68 19.77 18.97
C VAL A 234 8.33 20.49 17.79
N LYS A 235 8.92 19.70 16.89
CA LYS A 235 9.40 20.18 15.60
C LYS A 235 8.22 20.59 14.71
N GLU A 236 8.36 21.72 14.04
CA GLU A 236 7.33 22.32 13.19
C GLU A 236 7.34 21.71 11.80
N SER A 237 8.52 21.64 11.16
CA SER A 237 8.69 21.08 9.83
C SER A 237 8.66 19.55 9.84
N ILE A 238 7.95 18.95 8.89
CA ILE A 238 7.96 17.50 8.65
C ILE A 238 9.36 17.00 8.27
N VAL A 239 10.18 17.84 7.65
CA VAL A 239 11.58 17.51 7.29
C VAL A 239 12.38 17.24 8.56
N ASP A 240 12.37 18.17 9.52
CA ASP A 240 13.04 18.01 10.81
C ASP A 240 12.56 16.75 11.56
N VAL A 241 11.26 16.45 11.48
CA VAL A 241 10.68 15.27 12.10
C VAL A 241 11.23 14.00 11.43
N ILE A 242 11.28 13.96 10.10
CA ILE A 242 11.83 12.82 9.35
C ILE A 242 13.30 12.61 9.69
N GLU A 243 14.10 13.68 9.71
CA GLU A 243 15.52 13.63 10.06
C GLU A 243 15.73 13.11 11.49
N GLU A 244 14.95 13.60 12.46
CA GLU A 244 15.01 13.14 13.85
C GLU A 244 14.63 11.65 13.98
N LEU A 245 13.57 11.23 13.29
CA LEU A 245 13.12 9.83 13.29
C LEU A 245 14.18 8.90 12.67
N LEU A 246 14.86 9.34 11.61
CA LEU A 246 15.95 8.59 10.98
C LEU A 246 17.16 8.50 11.93
N ALA A 247 17.58 9.63 12.51
CA ALA A 247 18.72 9.68 13.44
C ALA A 247 18.50 8.79 14.67
N LYS A 248 17.26 8.70 15.18
CA LYS A 248 16.89 7.85 16.32
C LYS A 248 16.56 6.39 15.93
N ASN A 249 16.70 6.00 14.67
CA ASN A 249 16.31 4.69 14.15
C ASN A 249 14.86 4.30 14.48
N GLN A 250 13.95 5.29 14.46
CA GLN A 250 12.54 5.12 14.82
C GLN A 250 11.64 4.79 13.63
N ILE A 251 12.21 4.53 12.45
CA ILE A 251 11.51 4.12 11.24
C ILE A 251 11.86 2.67 10.92
N ALA A 252 10.82 1.86 10.65
CA ALA A 252 11.00 0.48 10.23
C ALA A 252 11.43 0.40 8.77
N LEU A 253 12.73 0.30 8.54
CA LEU A 253 13.32 0.24 7.19
C LEU A 253 13.58 -1.20 6.72
N GLY A 254 13.56 -1.39 5.40
CA GLY A 254 14.12 -2.56 4.74
C GLY A 254 15.60 -2.71 5.07
N LYS A 255 16.06 -3.95 5.26
CA LYS A 255 17.42 -4.26 5.73
C LYS A 255 18.51 -3.57 4.90
N ASN A 256 18.40 -3.64 3.59
CA ASN A 256 19.37 -3.10 2.63
C ASN A 256 19.16 -1.61 2.33
N LEU A 257 18.11 -0.99 2.85
CA LEU A 257 17.83 0.44 2.66
C LEU A 257 18.42 1.32 3.77
N ARG A 258 18.89 0.72 4.87
CA ARG A 258 19.47 1.45 6.02
C ARG A 258 20.70 2.28 5.67
N GLU A 259 21.56 1.79 4.78
CA GLU A 259 22.74 2.53 4.35
C GLU A 259 22.41 3.60 3.29
N PRO A 260 21.70 3.29 2.19
CA PRO A 260 21.35 4.30 1.20
C PRO A 260 20.58 5.49 1.78
N ILE A 261 19.66 5.25 2.73
CA ILE A 261 18.80 6.31 3.26
C ILE A 261 19.54 7.33 4.13
N LYS A 262 20.79 7.05 4.53
CA LYS A 262 21.63 8.06 5.21
C LYS A 262 21.96 9.25 4.29
N LYS A 263 21.87 9.04 2.97
CA LYS A 263 22.06 10.07 1.94
C LYS A 263 20.71 10.50 1.34
N VAL A 264 19.66 10.52 2.16
CA VAL A 264 18.32 10.90 1.69
C VAL A 264 18.25 12.40 1.42
N GLU A 265 17.68 12.74 0.28
CA GLU A 265 17.25 14.09 -0.07
C GLU A 265 15.73 14.16 0.16
N ILE A 266 15.28 15.13 0.96
CA ILE A 266 13.87 15.31 1.31
C ILE A 266 13.34 16.53 0.55
N LEU A 267 12.39 16.30 -0.36
CA LEU A 267 11.79 17.34 -1.20
C LEU A 267 10.32 17.55 -0.81
N LEU A 268 9.91 18.82 -0.70
CA LEU A 268 8.54 19.21 -0.38
C LEU A 268 7.86 19.82 -1.61
N ASN A 269 6.69 19.30 -1.97
CA ASN A 269 5.87 19.76 -3.09
C ASN A 269 6.63 19.84 -4.43
N PHE A 270 7.73 19.10 -4.52
CA PHE A 270 8.68 19.12 -5.60
C PHE A 270 9.20 17.71 -5.85
N VAL A 271 9.37 17.36 -7.12
CA VAL A 271 10.06 16.15 -7.57
C VAL A 271 11.00 16.52 -8.73
N PRO A 272 12.09 15.78 -8.94
CA PRO A 272 12.91 15.91 -10.14
C PRO A 272 12.10 15.67 -11.43
N PRO A 273 12.54 16.23 -12.58
CA PRO A 273 11.83 16.10 -13.86
C PRO A 273 11.44 14.66 -14.23
N GLU A 274 12.34 13.70 -13.99
CA GLU A 274 12.13 12.29 -14.28
C GLU A 274 11.01 11.64 -13.45
N LEU A 275 10.57 12.27 -12.35
CA LEU A 275 9.50 11.79 -11.48
C LEU A 275 8.19 12.57 -11.62
N GLU A 276 8.10 13.58 -12.49
CA GLU A 276 6.88 14.39 -12.61
C GLU A 276 5.66 13.55 -13.05
N GLU A 277 5.86 12.61 -13.98
CA GLU A 277 4.82 11.70 -14.43
C GLU A 277 4.36 10.77 -13.29
N GLU A 278 5.31 10.15 -12.58
CA GLU A 278 4.99 9.25 -11.47
C GLU A 278 4.29 9.99 -10.32
N ALA A 279 4.72 11.22 -10.01
CA ALA A 279 4.06 12.07 -9.02
C ALA A 279 2.64 12.44 -9.43
N TYR A 280 2.41 12.76 -10.71
CA TYR A 280 1.07 13.00 -11.23
C TYR A 280 0.19 11.75 -11.10
N LEU A 281 0.67 10.59 -11.55
CA LEU A 281 -0.08 9.33 -11.48
C LEU A 281 -0.41 8.92 -10.04
N PHE A 282 0.54 9.12 -9.13
CA PHE A 282 0.33 8.89 -7.71
C PHE A 282 -0.73 9.81 -7.10
N LEU A 283 -0.63 11.12 -7.34
CA LEU A 283 -1.55 12.10 -6.75
C LEU A 283 -2.93 12.04 -7.39
N SER A 284 -3.02 11.81 -8.69
CA SER A 284 -4.30 11.69 -9.39
C SER A 284 -5.03 10.37 -9.11
N LYS A 285 -4.31 9.35 -8.63
CA LYS A 285 -4.78 7.96 -8.51
C LYS A 285 -5.17 7.32 -9.84
N GLU A 286 -4.84 7.93 -10.98
CA GLU A 286 -5.23 7.44 -12.31
C GLU A 286 -4.73 6.01 -12.57
N LYS A 287 -3.53 5.66 -12.08
CA LYS A 287 -2.98 4.30 -12.17
C LYS A 287 -3.85 3.24 -11.46
N TRP A 288 -4.58 3.65 -10.44
CA TRP A 288 -5.41 2.80 -9.59
C TRP A 288 -6.90 3.04 -9.79
N ASN A 289 -7.27 3.99 -10.64
CA ASN A 289 -8.65 4.33 -10.89
C ASN A 289 -9.32 3.19 -11.67
N ILE A 290 -10.36 2.62 -11.08
CA ILE A 290 -11.11 1.52 -11.67
C ILE A 290 -12.34 2.00 -12.46
N LYS A 291 -12.62 3.31 -12.44
CA LYS A 291 -13.77 3.91 -13.11
C LYS A 291 -13.30 4.94 -14.14
N ASP A 292 -13.71 4.74 -15.39
CA ASP A 292 -13.47 5.70 -16.47
C ASP A 292 -14.40 6.93 -16.38
#